data_AF-A0A610X2E4-F1
#
_entry.id   AF-A0A610X2E4-F1
#
_cell.length_a   1.000
_cell.length_b   1.000
_cell.length_c   1.000
_cell.angle_alpha   90.00
_cell.angle_beta   90.00
_cell.angle_gamma   90.00
#
_symmetry.space_group_name_H-M   'P 1'
#
loop_
_entity.id
_entity.type
_entity.pdbx_description
1 polymer ?
#
loop_
_entity_poly.entity_id
_entity_poly.type
_entity_poly.pdbx_seq_one_letter_code
_entity_poly.pdbx_strand_id
1 'polypeptide(L)'
;MSVSAFNRRWAAVILEALTRHGVRHVCIAPGSRSTPLTLAAAENPAFIHHTHFDERGLGHLALGLAKVSQQPVAVIVTSGTAVANL
;
A
#
# COMPACT_ATOMS: atom_id res chain seq x y z
N MET A 1 15.32 6.29 21.92
CA MET A 1 14.79 6.50 20.54
C MET A 1 14.02 5.26 20.12
N SER A 2 12.77 5.40 19.65
CA SER A 2 11.94 4.25 19.25
C SER A 2 12.06 3.96 17.76
N VAL A 3 12.59 2.78 17.40
CA VAL A 3 12.74 2.33 16.01
C VAL A 3 11.37 2.16 15.34
N SER A 4 10.38 1.60 16.06
CA SER A 4 9.03 1.40 15.51
C SER A 4 8.35 2.72 15.17
N ALA A 5 8.53 3.75 16.01
CA ALA A 5 8.01 5.09 15.75
C ALA A 5 8.69 5.74 14.52
N PHE A 6 10.01 5.60 14.39
CA PHE A 6 10.74 6.14 13.24
C PHE A 6 10.33 5.45 11.92
N ASN A 7 10.21 4.12 11.92
CA ASN A 7 9.75 3.36 10.75
C ASN A 7 8.40 3.85 10.24
N ARG A 8 7.45 4.12 11.15
CA ARG A 8 6.13 4.64 10.80
C ARG A 8 6.18 6.06 10.25
N ARG A 9 7.01 6.95 10.83
CA ARG A 9 7.20 8.31 10.30
C ARG A 9 7.81 8.29 8.89
N TRP A 10 8.78 7.42 8.66
CA TRP A 10 9.37 7.25 7.34
C TRP A 10 8.34 6.77 6.31
N ALA A 11 7.57 5.75 6.66
CA ALA A 11 6.49 5.25 5.82
C ALA A 11 5.41 6.32 5.53
N ALA A 12 5.05 7.12 6.53
CA ALA A 12 4.07 8.20 6.36
C ALA A 12 4.50 9.22 5.31
N VAL A 13 5.79 9.58 5.23
CA VAL A 13 6.31 10.47 4.18
C VAL A 13 6.18 9.84 2.80
N ILE A 14 6.51 8.55 2.66
CA ILE A 14 6.36 7.84 1.38
C ILE A 14 4.90 7.87 0.93
N LEU A 15 3.97 7.49 1.81
CA LEU A 15 2.55 7.43 1.48
C LEU A 15 1.97 8.83 1.19
N GLU A 16 2.29 9.84 1.99
CA GLU A 16 1.85 11.21 1.71
C GLU A 16 2.41 11.76 0.40
N ALA A 17 3.62 11.40 0.00
CA ALA A 17 4.16 11.82 -1.29
C ALA A 17 3.34 11.25 -2.46
N LEU A 18 2.83 10.01 -2.35
CA LEU A 18 2.01 9.39 -3.39
C LEU A 18 0.68 10.12 -3.61
N THR A 19 0.08 10.70 -2.56
CA THR A 19 -1.18 11.47 -2.69
C THR A 19 -1.00 12.67 -3.62
N ARG A 20 0.18 13.29 -3.62
CA ARG A 20 0.55 14.43 -4.48
C ARG A 20 0.65 14.07 -5.96
N HIS A 21 0.72 12.78 -6.28
CA HIS A 21 0.75 12.25 -7.64
C HIS A 21 -0.56 11.56 -8.04
N GLY A 22 -1.64 11.80 -7.31
CA GLY A 22 -2.98 11.30 -7.67
C GLY A 22 -3.26 9.86 -7.26
N VAL A 23 -2.42 9.24 -6.43
CA VAL A 23 -2.73 7.92 -5.86
C VAL A 23 -3.89 8.06 -4.89
N ARG A 24 -5.00 7.39 -5.20
CA ARG A 24 -6.20 7.31 -4.35
C ARG A 24 -6.50 5.90 -3.87
N HIS A 25 -6.21 4.88 -4.66
CA HIS A 25 -6.46 3.50 -4.30
C HIS A 25 -5.18 2.84 -3.76
N VAL A 26 -5.30 2.12 -2.65
CA VAL A 26 -4.21 1.33 -2.06
C VAL A 26 -4.70 -0.10 -1.82
N CYS A 27 -4.09 -1.06 -2.49
CA CYS A 27 -4.39 -2.47 -2.36
C CYS A 27 -3.39 -3.11 -1.37
N ILE A 28 -3.88 -3.76 -0.31
CA ILE A 28 -3.07 -4.22 0.83
C ILE A 28 -3.25 -5.72 1.07
N ALA A 29 -2.14 -6.47 1.04
CA ALA A 29 -2.08 -7.85 1.52
C ALA A 29 -1.62 -7.91 2.99
N PRO A 30 -2.08 -8.91 3.77
CA PRO A 30 -1.69 -9.03 5.17
C PRO A 30 -0.20 -9.39 5.34
N GLY A 31 0.46 -8.83 6.37
CA GLY A 31 1.78 -9.29 6.78
C GLY A 31 2.48 -8.41 7.81
N SER A 32 3.47 -9.00 8.51
CA SER A 32 4.14 -8.34 9.63
C SER A 32 5.15 -7.29 9.17
N ARG A 33 5.97 -7.59 8.15
CA ARG A 33 7.04 -6.69 7.71
C ARG A 33 6.52 -5.42 7.05
N SER A 34 5.33 -5.47 6.45
CA SER A 34 4.64 -4.33 5.84
C SER A 34 3.97 -3.39 6.86
N THR A 35 3.96 -3.71 8.16
CA THR A 35 3.32 -2.91 9.22
C THR A 35 3.54 -1.40 9.10
N PRO A 36 4.77 -0.86 8.89
CA PRO A 36 4.95 0.58 8.80
C PRO A 36 4.17 1.21 7.63
N LEU A 37 4.17 0.57 6.47
CA LEU A 37 3.46 1.03 5.27
C LEU A 37 1.95 0.88 5.43
N THR A 38 1.49 -0.28 5.93
CA THR A 38 0.07 -0.57 6.11
C THR A 38 -0.58 0.38 7.11
N LEU A 39 0.07 0.64 8.26
CA LEU A 39 -0.46 1.58 9.25
C LEU A 39 -0.44 3.02 8.74
N ALA A 40 0.62 3.44 8.05
CA ALA A 40 0.67 4.78 7.45
C ALA A 40 -0.41 4.98 6.37
N ALA A 41 -0.70 3.96 5.57
CA ALA A 41 -1.78 3.99 4.60
C ALA A 41 -3.15 4.06 5.29
N ALA A 42 -3.38 3.25 6.34
CA ALA A 42 -4.63 3.23 7.08
C ALA A 42 -4.94 4.55 7.81
N GLU A 43 -3.91 5.28 8.25
CA GLU A 43 -4.05 6.57 8.93
C GLU A 43 -4.23 7.75 7.98
N ASN A 44 -3.97 7.58 6.67
CA ASN A 44 -4.11 8.65 5.69
C ASN A 44 -5.52 8.64 5.04
N PRO A 45 -6.37 9.66 5.29
CA PRO A 45 -7.74 9.70 4.78
C PRO A 45 -7.85 9.94 3.27
N ALA A 46 -6.75 10.25 2.58
CA ALA A 46 -6.75 10.43 1.12
C ALA A 46 -6.96 9.10 0.36
N PHE A 47 -6.72 7.96 1.02
CA PHE A 47 -6.75 6.65 0.39
C PHE A 47 -8.08 5.91 0.56
N ILE A 48 -8.41 5.13 -0.47
CA ILE A 48 -9.44 4.11 -0.50
C ILE A 48 -8.74 2.76 -0.45
N HIS A 49 -8.92 2.04 0.65
CA HIS A 49 -8.22 0.78 0.91
C HIS A 49 -8.98 -0.42 0.36
N HIS A 50 -8.26 -1.31 -0.30
CA HIS A 50 -8.76 -2.62 -0.74
C HIS A 50 -7.88 -3.70 -0.16
N THR A 51 -8.46 -4.79 0.33
CA THR A 51 -7.69 -5.88 0.94
C THR A 51 -7.93 -7.19 0.21
N HIS A 52 -6.90 -8.02 0.13
CA HIS A 52 -6.98 -9.37 -0.42
C HIS A 52 -5.89 -10.24 0.20
N PHE A 53 -6.13 -11.55 0.32
CA PHE A 53 -5.19 -12.49 0.95
C PHE A 53 -4.21 -13.13 -0.04
N ASP A 54 -4.58 -13.20 -1.33
CA ASP A 54 -3.70 -13.63 -2.44
C ASP A 54 -3.13 -12.38 -3.12
N GLU A 55 -1.81 -12.20 -3.07
CA GLU A 55 -1.11 -11.05 -3.65
C GLU A 55 -1.20 -10.99 -5.17
N ARG A 56 -1.25 -12.13 -5.87
CA ARG A 56 -1.43 -12.14 -7.32
C ARG A 56 -2.82 -11.61 -7.67
N GLY A 57 -3.84 -12.05 -6.94
CA GLY A 57 -5.19 -11.49 -7.05
C GLY A 57 -5.22 -9.99 -6.73
N LEU A 58 -4.51 -9.57 -5.69
CA LEU A 58 -4.39 -8.16 -5.29
C LEU A 58 -3.73 -7.30 -6.38
N GLY A 59 -2.69 -7.80 -7.04
CA GLY A 59 -2.04 -7.13 -8.16
C GLY A 59 -2.97 -6.93 -9.35
N HIS A 60 -3.76 -7.96 -9.70
CA HIS A 60 -4.75 -7.85 -10.77
C HIS A 60 -5.93 -6.94 -10.41
N LEU A 61 -6.33 -6.88 -9.13
CA LEU A 61 -7.29 -5.89 -8.64
C LEU A 61 -6.75 -4.47 -8.85
N ALA A 62 -5.50 -4.20 -8.44
CA ALA A 62 -4.86 -2.91 -8.63
C ALA A 62 -4.75 -2.52 -10.11
N LEU A 63 -4.41 -3.48 -10.98
CA LEU A 63 -4.41 -3.29 -12.43
C LEU A 63 -5.79 -2.90 -12.97
N GLY A 64 -6.85 -3.56 -12.51
CA GLY A 64 -8.23 -3.23 -12.89
C GLY A 64 -8.62 -1.82 -12.46
N LEU A 65 -8.31 -1.45 -11.22
CA LEU A 65 -8.55 -0.10 -10.67
C LEU A 65 -7.81 0.96 -11.49
N ALA A 66 -6.52 0.76 -11.77
CA ALA A 66 -5.72 1.69 -12.55
C ALA A 66 -6.24 1.82 -13.99
N LYS A 67 -6.61 0.69 -14.62
CA LYS A 67 -7.14 0.66 -15.99
C LYS A 67 -8.41 1.49 -16.15
N VAL A 68 -9.33 1.47 -15.19
CA VAL A 68 -10.59 2.24 -15.28
C VAL A 68 -10.40 3.69 -14.84
N SER A 69 -9.69 3.91 -13.73
CA SER A 69 -9.53 5.25 -13.16
C SER A 69 -8.55 6.14 -13.93
N GLN A 70 -7.65 5.53 -14.74
CA GLN A 70 -6.54 6.22 -15.38
C GLN A 70 -5.64 6.98 -14.38
N GLN A 71 -5.59 6.51 -13.13
CA GLN A 71 -4.78 7.04 -12.04
C GLN A 71 -3.81 5.97 -11.53
N PRO A 72 -2.65 6.36 -10.96
CA PRO A 72 -1.76 5.40 -10.32
C PRO A 72 -2.44 4.76 -9.09
N VAL A 73 -2.21 3.47 -8.89
CA VAL A 73 -2.72 2.68 -7.77
C VAL A 73 -1.54 2.08 -7.02
N ALA A 74 -1.51 2.24 -5.69
CA ALA A 74 -0.46 1.67 -4.86
C ALA A 74 -0.82 0.24 -4.41
N VAL A 75 0.21 -0.60 -4.26
CA VAL A 75 0.08 -1.96 -3.73
C VAL A 75 1.08 -2.14 -2.58
N ILE A 76 0.61 -2.64 -1.44
CA ILE A 76 1.41 -2.95 -0.27
C ILE A 76 1.33 -4.46 -0.01
N VAL A 77 2.48 -5.12 -0.08
CA VAL A 77 2.64 -6.53 0.30
C VAL A 77 3.78 -6.67 1.29
N THR A 78 3.79 -7.77 2.04
CA THR A 78 4.91 -8.09 2.94
C THR A 78 6.11 -8.65 2.16
N SER A 79 7.23 -8.84 2.86
CA SER A 79 8.44 -9.46 2.31
C SER A 79 8.21 -10.92 1.88
N GLY A 80 9.09 -11.47 1.04
CA GLY A 80 9.10 -12.87 0.65
C GLY A 80 8.39 -13.11 -0.68
N THR A 81 7.78 -14.29 -0.86
CA THR A 81 7.07 -14.66 -2.10
C THR A 81 5.85 -13.79 -2.38
N ALA A 82 5.32 -13.08 -1.39
CA ALA A 82 4.29 -12.07 -1.56
C ALA A 82 4.70 -11.01 -2.62
N VAL A 83 5.97 -10.57 -2.61
CA VAL A 83 6.50 -9.64 -3.61
C VAL A 83 6.59 -10.29 -4.99
N ALA A 84 6.98 -11.56 -5.06
CA ALA A 84 7.11 -12.29 -6.33
C ALA A 84 5.77 -12.63 -7.00
N ASN A 85 4.65 -12.51 -6.27
CA ASN A 85 3.31 -12.74 -6.82
C ASN A 85 2.70 -11.52 -7.52
N LEU A 86 3.33 -10.35 -7.39
CA LEU A 86 2.96 -9.12 -8.12
C LEU A 86 3.62 -9.08 -9.50
#